data_AF-A0AA89W6C3-F1
#
_entry.id   AF-A0AA89W6C3-F1
#
_cell.length_a   1.000
_cell.length_b   1.000
_cell.length_c   1.000
_cell.angle_alpha   90.00
_cell.angle_beta   90.00
_cell.angle_gamma   90.00
#
_symmetry.space_group_name_H-M   'P 1'
#
loop_
_entity.id
_entity.type
_entity.pdbx_description
1 polymer ?
#
loop_
_entity_poly.entity_id
_entity_poly.type
_entity_poly.pdbx_seq_one_letter_code
_entity_poly.pdbx_strand_id
1 'polypeptide(L)'
;MAALRLRKPTVSLRCCLPLLCALAAPSAFATSLDLPALIECRQGVAEQAALAPLLADPLKAVAQGLQPLPQGNQFMSEFRLASPITVFGQQTERVAVAGASVMAVLDQADPRPLAKRLALETGYDQDGKFMAGRELVSRDVTDPKTGEAQIESIILSVSTVASHPGKTLAGCTYSLDLPEEEPDPGAPTPATGSH
;
A
#
# COMPACT_ATOMS: atom_id res chain seq x y z
N MET A 1 88.03 22.07 7.00
CA MET A 1 88.02 20.60 7.06
C MET A 1 87.39 20.21 8.38
N ALA A 2 86.16 19.71 8.39
CA ALA A 2 85.51 19.26 9.61
C ALA A 2 84.88 17.89 9.37
N ALA A 3 85.18 17.02 10.33
CA ALA A 3 85.13 15.58 10.25
C ALA A 3 83.72 14.99 10.36
N LEU A 4 83.64 13.77 9.86
CA LEU A 4 82.52 12.84 9.87
C LEU A 4 82.14 12.35 11.29
N ARG A 5 80.82 12.31 11.52
CA ARG A 5 79.99 11.25 12.17
C ARG A 5 80.11 10.98 13.67
N LEU A 6 78.94 10.82 14.33
CA LEU A 6 78.36 9.57 14.89
C LEU A 6 77.01 9.95 15.58
N ARG A 7 75.82 9.54 15.08
CA ARG A 7 75.00 8.31 15.30
C ARG A 7 74.14 8.23 16.60
N LYS A 8 72.81 8.30 16.36
CA LYS A 8 71.64 7.60 16.99
C LYS A 8 71.13 8.13 18.37
N PRO A 9 69.84 7.98 18.75
CA PRO A 9 68.84 6.99 18.30
C PRO A 9 67.43 7.52 17.94
N THR A 10 66.68 6.59 17.33
CA THR A 10 65.26 6.57 16.97
C THR A 10 64.30 6.74 18.15
N VAL A 11 63.31 7.63 18.00
CA VAL A 11 62.03 7.56 18.73
C VAL A 11 60.93 7.41 17.69
N SER A 12 60.39 6.20 17.60
CA SER A 12 59.24 5.85 16.77
C SER A 12 57.98 6.15 17.59
N LEU A 13 57.30 7.25 17.26
CA LEU A 13 56.02 7.60 17.86
C LEU A 13 54.93 6.81 17.11
N ARG A 14 54.61 5.63 17.62
CA ARG A 14 53.43 4.84 17.22
C ARG A 14 52.17 5.61 17.60
N CYS A 15 51.58 6.32 16.63
CA CYS A 15 50.23 6.82 16.70
C CYS A 15 49.28 5.65 16.39
N CYS A 16 48.79 4.96 17.43
CA CYS A 16 47.67 4.03 17.28
C CYS A 16 46.40 4.85 17.05
N LEU A 17 46.01 5.00 15.79
CA LEU A 17 44.69 5.49 15.40
C LEU A 17 43.69 4.36 15.65
N PRO A 18 42.73 4.47 16.57
CA PRO A 18 41.68 3.47 16.68
C PRO A 18 40.77 3.64 15.47
N LEU A 19 40.75 2.63 14.60
CA LEU A 19 39.81 2.51 13.50
C LEU A 19 38.42 2.27 14.13
N LEU A 20 37.68 3.35 14.42
CA LEU A 20 36.25 3.25 14.69
C LEU A 20 35.56 2.88 13.38
N CYS A 21 35.36 1.59 13.15
CA CYS A 21 34.32 1.12 12.25
C CYS A 21 32.97 1.49 12.89
N ALA A 22 32.47 2.67 12.56
CA ALA A 22 31.06 2.97 12.71
C ALA A 22 30.30 1.99 11.80
N LEU A 23 29.73 0.93 12.37
CA LEU A 23 28.64 0.23 11.71
C LEU A 23 27.52 1.27 11.59
N ALA A 24 27.40 1.87 10.41
CA ALA A 24 26.16 2.53 10.01
C ALA A 24 25.11 1.43 9.97
N ALA A 25 24.35 1.27 11.06
CA ALA A 25 23.08 0.59 10.99
C ALA A 25 22.29 1.29 9.87
N PRO A 26 21.67 0.56 8.94
CA PRO A 26 20.77 1.20 7.99
C PRO A 26 19.74 1.95 8.81
N SER A 27 19.78 3.28 8.76
CA SER A 27 18.65 4.07 9.19
C SER A 27 17.51 3.61 8.31
N ALA A 28 16.59 2.84 8.88
CA ALA A 28 15.27 2.68 8.33
C ALA A 28 14.66 4.07 8.35
N PHE A 29 15.00 4.90 7.37
CA PHE A 29 14.15 6.00 6.97
C PHE A 29 12.81 5.34 6.79
N ALA A 30 11.82 5.72 7.60
CA ALA A 30 10.46 5.31 7.36
C ALA A 30 10.17 5.73 5.93
N THR A 31 10.19 4.78 5.00
CA THR A 31 9.84 5.05 3.61
C THR A 31 8.47 5.66 3.67
N SER A 32 8.37 6.94 3.27
CA SER A 32 7.11 7.65 3.27
C SER A 32 6.08 6.82 2.53
N LEU A 33 4.89 6.68 3.11
CA LEU A 33 3.80 5.95 2.49
C LEU A 33 3.53 6.52 1.08
N ASP A 34 3.75 5.71 0.03
CA ASP A 34 3.48 6.09 -1.35
C ASP A 34 2.00 5.85 -1.68
N LEU A 35 1.14 6.77 -1.22
CA LEU A 35 -0.30 6.71 -1.48
C LEU A 35 -0.64 6.64 -2.97
N PRO A 36 -0.02 7.42 -3.87
CA PRO A 36 -0.26 7.25 -5.31
C PRO A 36 0.01 5.82 -5.79
N ALA A 37 1.07 5.17 -5.33
CA ALA A 37 1.36 3.80 -5.73
C ALA A 37 0.32 2.81 -5.19
N LEU A 38 -0.13 2.94 -3.94
CA LEU A 38 -1.21 2.11 -3.40
C LEU A 38 -2.56 2.37 -4.08
N ILE A 39 -2.87 3.62 -4.41
CA ILE A 39 -4.14 3.95 -5.06
C ILE A 39 -4.15 3.48 -6.52
N GLU A 40 -3.00 3.49 -7.21
CA GLU A 40 -2.87 3.02 -8.60
C GLU A 40 -2.42 1.55 -8.75
N CYS A 41 -2.50 0.76 -7.68
CA CYS A 41 -2.19 -0.68 -7.67
C CYS A 41 -0.75 -1.00 -8.09
N ARG A 42 0.21 -0.12 -7.81
CA ARG A 42 1.63 -0.29 -8.15
C ARG A 42 2.47 -0.89 -7.01
N GLN A 43 1.83 -1.21 -5.89
CA GLN A 43 2.43 -1.81 -4.70
C GLN A 43 1.64 -3.06 -4.29
N GLY A 44 2.14 -3.83 -3.33
CA GLY A 44 1.53 -5.10 -2.89
C GLY A 44 0.85 -5.00 -1.53
N VAL A 45 0.38 -6.16 -1.04
CA VAL A 45 -0.30 -6.27 0.25
C VAL A 45 0.61 -5.86 1.42
N ALA A 46 1.92 -6.10 1.32
CA ALA A 46 2.88 -5.75 2.37
C ALA A 46 2.96 -4.22 2.58
N GLU A 47 2.98 -3.43 1.51
CA GLU A 47 2.95 -1.97 1.59
C GLU A 47 1.58 -1.46 2.06
N GLN A 48 0.49 -2.10 1.63
CA GLN A 48 -0.85 -1.76 2.11
C GLN A 48 -0.97 -1.95 3.62
N ALA A 49 -0.39 -3.01 4.17
CA ALA A 49 -0.43 -3.32 5.60
C ALA A 49 0.24 -2.22 6.46
N ALA A 50 1.10 -1.38 5.88
CA ALA A 50 1.69 -0.22 6.56
C ALA A 50 0.65 0.85 6.95
N LEU A 51 -0.56 0.81 6.39
CA LEU A 51 -1.67 1.69 6.78
C LEU A 51 -2.28 1.35 8.14
N ALA A 52 -2.25 0.08 8.57
CA ALA A 52 -2.88 -0.36 9.82
C ALA A 52 -2.49 0.49 11.05
N PRO A 53 -1.20 0.78 11.32
CA PRO A 53 -0.83 1.65 12.44
C PRO A 53 -1.31 3.11 12.28
N LEU A 54 -1.52 3.60 11.05
CA LEU A 54 -2.02 4.95 10.81
C LEU A 54 -3.53 5.05 11.08
N LEU A 55 -4.27 3.99 10.77
CA LEU A 55 -5.70 3.88 11.10
C LEU A 55 -5.92 3.76 12.61
N ALA A 56 -5.02 3.09 13.32
CA ALA A 56 -5.11 2.89 14.77
C ALA A 56 -4.67 4.09 15.60
N ASP A 57 -3.77 4.93 15.08
CA ASP A 57 -3.18 6.06 15.80
C ASP A 57 -3.16 7.33 14.95
N PRO A 58 -4.03 8.31 15.26
CA PRO A 58 -4.09 9.59 14.55
C PRO A 58 -2.76 10.35 14.49
N LEU A 59 -1.90 10.24 15.51
CA LEU A 59 -0.63 10.95 15.52
C LEU A 59 0.35 10.35 14.51
N LYS A 60 0.31 9.04 14.30
CA LYS A 60 1.10 8.38 13.25
C LYS A 60 0.61 8.76 11.87
N ALA A 61 -0.71 8.83 11.66
CA ALA A 61 -1.28 9.34 10.42
C ALA A 61 -0.80 10.76 10.12
N VAL A 62 -0.90 11.67 11.09
CA VAL A 62 -0.45 13.06 10.94
C VAL A 62 1.05 13.15 10.65
N ALA A 63 1.87 12.31 11.28
CA ALA A 63 3.30 12.23 10.99
C ALA A 63 3.61 11.79 9.54
N GLN A 64 2.67 11.13 8.87
CA GLN A 64 2.73 10.77 7.44
C GLN A 64 2.01 11.78 6.53
N GLY A 65 1.59 12.94 7.05
CA GLY A 65 0.86 13.94 6.28
C GLY A 65 -0.61 13.59 6.00
N LEU A 66 -1.16 12.64 6.76
CA LEU A 66 -2.57 12.25 6.71
C LEU A 66 -3.31 12.88 7.89
N GLN A 67 -4.10 13.91 7.63
CA GLN A 67 -4.97 14.51 8.64
C GLN A 67 -6.32 13.76 8.68
N PRO A 68 -6.66 13.03 9.75
CA PRO A 68 -7.94 12.35 9.84
C PRO A 68 -9.11 13.34 9.76
N LEU A 69 -10.14 12.99 8.99
CA LEU A 69 -11.38 13.73 8.89
C LEU A 69 -12.45 13.13 9.81
N PRO A 70 -13.46 13.93 10.23
CA PRO A 70 -14.60 13.39 10.97
C PRO A 70 -15.25 12.24 10.21
N GLN A 71 -15.48 11.13 10.91
CA GLN A 71 -16.01 9.91 10.30
C GLN A 71 -17.51 10.07 9.98
N GLY A 72 -17.81 10.34 8.71
CA GLY A 72 -19.18 10.41 8.19
C GLY A 72 -19.72 9.07 7.69
N ASN A 73 -18.85 8.09 7.46
CA ASN A 73 -19.20 6.73 7.05
C ASN A 73 -18.52 5.73 8.00
N GLN A 74 -19.30 4.90 8.68
CA GLN A 74 -18.79 3.96 9.69
C GLN A 74 -17.87 2.86 9.12
N PHE A 75 -17.88 2.65 7.80
CA PHE A 75 -17.05 1.66 7.10
C PHE A 75 -15.80 2.28 6.44
N MET A 76 -15.62 3.59 6.55
CA MET A 76 -14.52 4.30 5.91
C MET A 76 -13.81 5.23 6.89
N SER A 77 -12.48 5.20 6.87
CA SER A 77 -11.65 6.25 7.46
C SER A 77 -11.21 7.19 6.33
N GLU A 78 -11.29 8.49 6.57
CA GLU A 78 -10.94 9.48 5.57
C GLU A 78 -9.85 10.41 6.08
N PHE A 79 -8.98 10.83 5.17
CA PHE A 79 -7.88 11.71 5.47
C PHE A 79 -7.81 12.84 4.45
N ARG A 80 -7.53 14.04 4.95
CA ARG A 80 -7.02 15.15 4.13
C ARG A 80 -5.51 15.03 4.04
N LEU A 81 -4.97 15.18 2.83
CA LEU A 81 -3.54 15.14 2.58
C LEU A 81 -2.89 16.49 2.88
N ALA A 82 -1.68 16.48 3.45
CA ALA A 82 -0.88 17.68 3.65
C ALA A 82 -0.46 18.36 2.34
N SER A 83 -0.42 17.59 1.24
CA SER A 83 -0.20 18.10 -0.11
C SER A 83 -1.04 17.29 -1.10
N PRO A 84 -1.69 17.93 -2.08
CA PRO A 84 -2.46 17.21 -3.10
C PRO A 84 -1.59 16.22 -3.88
N ILE A 85 -2.16 15.06 -4.21
CA ILE A 85 -1.51 14.05 -5.05
C ILE A 85 -2.23 13.94 -6.38
N THR A 86 -1.55 13.36 -7.38
CA THR A 86 -2.17 13.01 -8.67
C THR A 86 -2.28 11.51 -8.77
N VAL A 87 -3.49 11.02 -9.04
CA VAL A 87 -3.77 9.61 -9.30
C VAL A 87 -4.74 9.48 -10.48
N PHE A 88 -4.51 8.51 -11.36
CA PHE A 88 -5.31 8.29 -12.56
C PHE A 88 -5.49 9.53 -13.44
N GLY A 89 -4.48 10.42 -13.43
CA GLY A 89 -4.50 11.71 -14.12
C GLY A 89 -5.40 12.77 -13.48
N GLN A 90 -5.85 12.57 -12.24
CA GLN A 90 -6.68 13.53 -11.49
C GLN A 90 -6.01 13.92 -10.18
N GLN A 91 -6.15 15.20 -9.81
CA GLN A 91 -5.66 15.68 -8.53
C GLN A 91 -6.69 15.41 -7.42
N THR A 92 -6.21 15.05 -6.23
CA THR A 92 -7.03 14.97 -5.02
C THR A 92 -6.24 15.40 -3.79
N GLU A 93 -6.95 15.92 -2.80
CA GLU A 93 -6.45 16.16 -1.45
C GLU A 93 -7.10 15.23 -0.42
N ARG A 94 -7.90 14.25 -0.85
CA ARG A 94 -8.64 13.34 0.03
C ARG A 94 -8.45 11.89 -0.36
N VAL A 95 -8.15 11.08 0.65
CA VAL A 95 -8.07 9.63 0.54
C VAL A 95 -9.00 8.98 1.53
N ALA A 96 -9.52 7.81 1.16
CA ALA A 96 -10.35 6.97 2.00
C ALA A 96 -9.76 5.56 2.08
N VAL A 97 -9.86 4.97 3.26
CA VAL A 97 -9.51 3.57 3.52
C VAL A 97 -10.76 2.86 4.01
N ALA A 98 -11.11 1.74 3.37
CA ALA A 98 -12.29 0.94 3.67
C ALA A 98 -11.92 -0.55 3.66
N GLY A 99 -11.82 -1.16 4.84
CA GLY A 99 -11.22 -2.49 4.96
C GLY A 99 -9.81 -2.51 4.37
N ALA A 100 -9.56 -3.37 3.39
CA ALA A 100 -8.29 -3.44 2.68
C ALA A 100 -8.19 -2.49 1.46
N SER A 101 -9.23 -1.73 1.15
CA SER A 101 -9.24 -0.80 0.02
C SER A 101 -8.60 0.54 0.36
N VAL A 102 -7.75 1.05 -0.53
CA VAL A 102 -7.14 2.39 -0.44
C VAL A 102 -7.56 3.17 -1.69
N MET A 103 -8.26 4.29 -1.48
CA MET A 103 -8.92 5.00 -2.57
C MET A 103 -8.68 6.50 -2.49
N ALA A 104 -8.59 7.13 -3.66
CA ALA A 104 -8.77 8.57 -3.80
C ALA A 104 -10.25 8.92 -3.81
N VAL A 105 -10.59 10.01 -3.13
CA VAL A 105 -11.89 10.66 -3.27
C VAL A 105 -11.74 11.75 -4.34
N LEU A 106 -12.33 11.51 -5.51
CA LEU A 106 -12.16 12.37 -6.69
C LEU A 106 -13.36 13.31 -6.86
N ASP A 107 -13.07 14.54 -7.25
CA ASP A 107 -14.05 15.56 -7.62
C ASP A 107 -14.59 15.33 -9.04
N GLN A 108 -15.08 14.12 -9.28
CA GLN A 108 -15.66 13.68 -10.53
C GLN A 108 -17.05 13.11 -10.26
N ALA A 109 -18.09 13.77 -10.78
CA ALA A 109 -19.47 13.36 -10.54
C ALA A 109 -19.88 12.12 -11.35
N ASP A 110 -19.45 12.02 -12.61
CA ASP A 110 -19.70 10.84 -13.44
C ASP A 110 -18.48 9.89 -13.39
N PRO A 111 -18.59 8.68 -12.82
CA PRO A 111 -17.49 7.73 -12.72
C PRO A 111 -17.17 7.03 -14.06
N ARG A 112 -18.12 6.99 -15.00
CA ARG A 112 -18.03 6.19 -16.23
C ARG A 112 -16.84 6.55 -17.13
N PRO A 113 -16.48 7.84 -17.36
CA PRO A 113 -15.32 8.19 -18.16
C PRO A 113 -14.01 7.66 -17.56
N LEU A 114 -13.88 7.67 -16.22
CA LEU A 114 -12.70 7.13 -15.55
C LEU A 114 -12.65 5.61 -15.68
N ALA A 115 -13.76 4.92 -15.39
CA ALA A 115 -13.85 3.47 -15.54
C ALA A 115 -13.49 3.02 -16.97
N LYS A 116 -13.98 3.75 -17.98
CA LYS A 116 -13.63 3.50 -19.39
C LYS A 116 -12.14 3.71 -19.68
N ARG A 117 -11.53 4.80 -19.20
CA ARG A 117 -10.08 5.05 -19.38
C ARG A 117 -9.23 3.96 -18.73
N LEU A 118 -9.67 3.47 -17.58
CA LEU A 118 -9.00 2.39 -16.84
C LEU A 118 -9.34 1.00 -17.39
N ALA A 119 -10.25 0.91 -18.37
CA ALA A 119 -10.74 -0.34 -18.96
C ALA A 119 -11.26 -1.34 -17.91
N LEU A 120 -12.12 -0.83 -17.02
CA LEU A 120 -12.79 -1.62 -15.98
C LEU A 120 -14.07 -2.25 -16.51
N GLU A 121 -14.43 -3.40 -15.94
CA GLU A 121 -15.71 -4.06 -16.19
C GLU A 121 -16.77 -3.49 -15.25
N THR A 122 -17.90 -3.06 -15.82
CA THR A 122 -19.04 -2.56 -15.03
C THR A 122 -19.76 -3.73 -14.37
N GLY A 123 -19.70 -3.81 -13.05
CA GLY A 123 -20.48 -4.77 -12.26
C GLY A 123 -21.87 -4.24 -11.87
N TYR A 124 -22.00 -2.92 -11.68
CA TYR A 124 -23.27 -2.29 -11.33
C TYR A 124 -23.34 -0.84 -11.83
N ASP A 125 -24.46 -0.45 -12.45
CA ASP A 125 -24.70 0.92 -12.93
C ASP A 125 -26.20 1.23 -13.01
N GLN A 126 -26.84 1.45 -11.86
CA GLN A 126 -28.27 1.76 -11.74
C GLN A 126 -28.54 2.63 -10.50
N ASP A 127 -29.67 3.33 -10.45
CA ASP A 127 -30.15 4.10 -9.28
C ASP A 127 -29.13 5.10 -8.69
N GLY A 128 -28.29 5.68 -9.55
CA GLY A 128 -27.24 6.62 -9.13
C GLY A 128 -26.05 5.96 -8.42
N LYS A 129 -26.00 4.63 -8.34
CA LYS A 129 -24.85 3.86 -7.84
C LYS A 129 -24.08 3.28 -9.03
N PHE A 130 -22.77 3.29 -8.90
CA PHE A 130 -21.86 2.76 -9.91
C PHE A 130 -20.77 1.96 -9.24
N MET A 131 -20.44 0.80 -9.82
CA MET A 131 -19.31 -0.03 -9.42
C MET A 131 -18.71 -0.69 -10.67
N ALA A 132 -17.43 -0.46 -10.90
CA ALA A 132 -16.65 -1.14 -11.92
C ALA A 132 -15.30 -1.57 -11.34
N GLY A 133 -14.77 -2.69 -11.82
CA GLY A 133 -13.49 -3.21 -11.35
C GLY A 133 -12.76 -4.05 -12.38
N ARG A 134 -11.50 -4.34 -12.08
CA ARG A 134 -10.68 -5.30 -12.82
C ARG A 134 -9.59 -5.84 -11.90
N GLU A 135 -9.43 -7.15 -11.89
CA GLU A 135 -8.29 -7.78 -11.23
C GLU A 135 -7.00 -7.49 -12.02
N LEU A 136 -5.99 -6.94 -11.34
CA LEU A 136 -4.68 -6.63 -11.94
C LEU A 136 -3.59 -7.62 -11.53
N VAL A 137 -3.73 -8.20 -10.34
CA VAL A 137 -2.81 -9.19 -9.80
C VAL A 137 -3.65 -10.34 -9.25
N SER A 138 -3.24 -11.54 -9.60
CA SER A 138 -3.65 -12.81 -9.01
C SER A 138 -2.44 -13.73 -9.15
N ARG A 139 -1.70 -13.94 -8.06
CA ARG A 139 -0.45 -14.72 -8.10
C ARG A 139 -0.23 -15.50 -6.81
N ASP A 140 0.37 -16.67 -6.96
CA ASP A 140 0.82 -17.46 -5.82
C ASP A 140 1.99 -16.75 -5.11
N VAL A 141 1.88 -16.66 -3.79
CA VAL A 141 2.91 -16.18 -2.88
C VAL A 141 3.06 -17.16 -1.72
N THR A 142 4.15 -17.04 -0.98
CA THR A 142 4.40 -17.85 0.21
C THR A 142 4.63 -16.93 1.40
N ASP A 143 3.90 -17.15 2.48
CA ASP A 143 4.12 -16.41 3.73
C ASP A 143 5.54 -16.71 4.23
N PRO A 144 6.42 -15.69 4.38
CA PRO A 144 7.81 -15.91 4.76
C PRO A 144 7.99 -16.33 6.23
N LYS A 145 6.96 -16.18 7.06
CA LYS A 145 6.96 -16.57 8.48
C LYS A 145 6.38 -17.97 8.69
N THR A 146 5.28 -18.30 8.02
CA THR A 146 4.60 -19.60 8.21
C THR A 146 4.98 -20.64 7.16
N GLY A 147 5.44 -20.20 5.98
CA GLY A 147 5.71 -21.07 4.82
C GLY A 147 4.44 -21.52 4.08
N GLU A 148 3.27 -21.00 4.46
CA GLU A 148 1.99 -21.34 3.83
C GLU A 148 1.86 -20.68 2.46
N ALA A 149 1.29 -21.42 1.51
CA ALA A 149 0.92 -20.87 0.20
C ALA A 149 -0.30 -19.96 0.35
N GLN A 150 -0.30 -18.84 -0.36
CA GLN A 150 -1.35 -17.83 -0.42
C GLN A 150 -1.47 -17.30 -1.85
N ILE A 151 -2.59 -16.70 -2.17
CA ILE A 151 -2.82 -15.99 -3.45
C ILE A 151 -2.92 -14.51 -3.14
N GLU A 152 -1.99 -13.72 -3.67
CA GLU A 152 -2.10 -12.26 -3.63
C GLU A 152 -3.04 -11.80 -4.76
N SER A 153 -4.12 -11.11 -4.38
CA SER A 153 -5.02 -10.45 -5.32
C SER A 153 -5.04 -8.94 -5.11
N ILE A 154 -5.03 -8.20 -6.23
CA ILE A 154 -5.15 -6.73 -6.24
C ILE A 154 -6.17 -6.34 -7.30
N ILE A 155 -7.27 -5.74 -6.84
CA ILE A 155 -8.40 -5.34 -7.69
C ILE A 155 -8.45 -3.82 -7.76
N LEU A 156 -8.30 -3.29 -8.97
CA LEU A 156 -8.56 -1.88 -9.28
C LEU A 156 -10.06 -1.66 -9.38
N SER A 157 -10.58 -0.62 -8.74
CA SER A 157 -12.01 -0.32 -8.75
C SER A 157 -12.31 1.18 -8.86
N VAL A 158 -13.47 1.48 -9.43
CA VAL A 158 -14.11 2.80 -9.46
C VAL A 158 -15.55 2.63 -8.99
N SER A 159 -15.96 3.40 -7.98
CA SER A 159 -17.30 3.30 -7.40
C SER A 159 -17.86 4.63 -6.90
N THR A 160 -19.15 4.65 -6.61
CA THR A 160 -19.81 5.73 -5.87
C THR A 160 -20.38 5.20 -4.56
N VAL A 161 -20.49 6.08 -3.56
CA VAL A 161 -21.08 5.75 -2.26
C VAL A 161 -21.97 6.90 -1.80
N ALA A 162 -23.08 6.58 -1.13
CA ALA A 162 -24.08 7.56 -0.71
C ALA A 162 -23.51 8.62 0.27
N SER A 163 -22.49 8.27 1.05
CA SER A 163 -21.81 9.21 1.96
C SER A 163 -21.01 10.30 1.24
N HIS A 164 -20.78 10.16 -0.07
CA HIS A 164 -19.95 11.06 -0.88
C HIS A 164 -20.69 11.48 -2.16
N PRO A 165 -21.81 12.23 -2.04
CA PRO A 165 -22.59 12.63 -3.21
C PRO A 165 -21.74 13.47 -4.17
N GLY A 166 -21.82 13.14 -5.47
CA GLY A 166 -21.09 13.84 -6.53
C GLY A 166 -19.58 13.58 -6.56
N LYS A 167 -19.08 12.60 -5.79
CA LYS A 167 -17.68 12.16 -5.84
C LYS A 167 -17.58 10.75 -6.42
N THR A 168 -16.43 10.47 -7.00
CA THR A 168 -16.02 9.14 -7.44
C THR A 168 -14.94 8.62 -6.51
N LEU A 169 -15.07 7.40 -6.02
CA LEU A 169 -13.99 6.68 -5.34
C LEU A 169 -13.24 5.86 -6.38
N ALA A 170 -11.91 5.96 -6.40
CA ALA A 170 -11.07 5.18 -7.29
C ALA A 170 -9.83 4.69 -6.54
N GLY A 171 -9.54 3.40 -6.63
CA GLY A 171 -8.40 2.83 -5.91
C GLY A 171 -8.35 1.32 -5.97
N CYS A 172 -7.57 0.73 -5.07
CA CYS A 172 -7.24 -0.68 -5.10
C CYS A 172 -7.64 -1.37 -3.81
N THR A 173 -8.14 -2.60 -3.94
CA THR A 173 -8.37 -3.53 -2.84
C THR A 173 -7.29 -4.59 -2.88
N TYR A 174 -6.77 -4.93 -1.70
CA TYR A 174 -5.63 -5.83 -1.52
C TYR A 174 -6.08 -7.04 -0.67
N SER A 175 -5.82 -8.26 -1.14
CA SER A 175 -6.10 -9.47 -0.35
C SER A 175 -4.99 -10.50 -0.46
N LEU A 176 -4.89 -11.32 0.59
CA LEU A 176 -4.17 -12.57 0.61
C LEU A 176 -5.20 -13.66 0.90
N ASP A 177 -5.49 -14.45 -0.11
CA ASP A 177 -6.44 -15.55 -0.02
C ASP A 177 -5.68 -16.86 0.17
N LEU A 178 -6.31 -17.85 0.82
CA LEU A 178 -5.75 -19.20 0.85
C LEU A 178 -5.96 -19.84 -0.53
N PRO A 179 -5.00 -20.65 -1.03
CA PRO A 179 -5.20 -21.41 -2.24
C PRO A 179 -6.43 -22.31 -2.09
N GLU A 180 -7.16 -22.51 -3.19
CA GLU A 180 -8.30 -23.41 -3.21
C GLU A 180 -7.87 -24.81 -2.71
N GLU A 181 -8.59 -25.36 -1.73
CA GLU A 181 -8.38 -26.75 -1.32
C GLU A 181 -8.70 -27.64 -2.53
N GLU A 182 -7.76 -28.49 -2.94
CA GLU A 182 -8.03 -29.47 -3.99
C GLU A 182 -9.25 -30.32 -3.57
N PRO A 183 -10.20 -30.56 -4.49
CA PRO A 183 -11.41 -31.28 -4.16
C PRO A 183 -11.05 -32.65 -3.59
N ASP A 184 -11.46 -32.91 -2.35
CA ASP A 184 -11.29 -34.20 -1.69
C ASP A 184 -11.90 -35.29 -2.59
N PRO A 185 -11.10 -36.23 -3.12
CA PRO A 185 -11.61 -37.35 -3.92
C PRO A 185 -12.64 -38.21 -3.18
N GLY A 186 -12.76 -38.05 -1.86
CA GLY A 186 -13.73 -38.72 -1.00
C GLY A 186 -15.00 -37.94 -0.69
N ALA A 187 -15.16 -36.68 -1.15
CA ALA A 187 -16.36 -35.90 -0.88
C ALA A 187 -17.58 -36.50 -1.62
N PRO A 188 -18.65 -36.92 -0.91
CA PRO A 188 -19.82 -37.48 -1.55
C PRO A 188 -20.49 -36.44 -2.45
N THR A 189 -20.72 -36.80 -3.72
CA THR A 189 -21.43 -35.95 -4.68
C THR A 189 -22.80 -35.56 -4.10
N PRO A 190 -23.19 -34.27 -4.10
CA PRO A 190 -24.52 -33.89 -3.65
C PRO A 190 -25.54 -34.56 -4.57
N ALA A 191 -26.41 -35.38 -3.98
CA ALA A 191 -27.49 -36.04 -4.71
C ALA A 191 -28.39 -34.97 -5.34
N THR A 192 -28.49 -34.99 -6.67
CA THR A 192 -29.44 -34.18 -7.42
C THR A 192 -30.86 -34.63 -7.08
N GLY A 193 -31.44 -34.03 -6.04
CA GLY A 193 -32.84 -34.15 -5.72
C GLY A 193 -33.66 -33.36 -6.75
N SER A 194 -34.41 -34.07 -7.59
CA SER A 194 -35.45 -33.47 -8.43
C SER A 194 -36.71 -33.27 -7.59
N HIS A 195 -37.19 -32.03 -7.47
CA HIS A 195 -38.58 -31.70 -7.14
C HIS A 195 -39.00 -30.42 -7.85
#